data_AF-A0A7X9U5Y0-F1
#
_entry.id   AF-A0A7X9U5Y0-F1
#
_cell.length_a   1.000
_cell.length_b   1.000
_cell.length_c   1.000
_cell.angle_alpha   90.00
_cell.angle_beta   90.00
_cell.angle_gamma   90.00
#
_symmetry.space_group_name_H-M   'P 1'
#
loop_
_entity.id
_entity.type
_entity.pdbx_description
1 polymer ?
#
loop_
_entity_poly.entity_id
_entity_poly.type
_entity_poly.pdbx_seq_one_letter_code
_entity_poly.pdbx_strand_id
1 'polypeptide(L)'
;MRSLIKPISVVIALCSTMAVKADTVSELEQLVNKWLQIENQNTELNTHWLEQKSSMEQTLTLLNAEQQQLSELNQRRKKSTSELAQKREQLVTQQSELENDQQQLNDQLARISGQLLSLQVQLPPPLLSSWKNAGDLSDSQLSTTDKLQTALKMLTLLNDFQQRISIHEMAIKHPDGQEVWVKQLYLGAAQAWFVSEDLSYVGIGFPSDLGWQWEFDPSINAEQVALGIAVQQKKRAADWVTLPILSYVNKNQQGAK
;
A
#
# COMPACT_ATOMS: atom_id res chain seq x y z
N MET A 1 -14.90 54.71 117.39
CA MET A 1 -14.18 54.53 116.11
C MET A 1 -13.23 53.36 116.28
N ARG A 2 -13.42 52.29 115.49
CA ARG A 2 -12.50 51.16 115.20
C ARG A 2 -12.04 50.26 116.37
N SER A 3 -12.66 49.06 116.42
CA SER A 3 -12.04 47.71 116.26
C SER A 3 -11.49 47.13 117.58
N LEU A 4 -12.22 46.31 118.37
CA LEU A 4 -12.63 44.90 118.18
C LEU A 4 -11.48 44.07 117.56
N ILE A 5 -10.97 42.97 118.14
CA ILE A 5 -11.63 41.85 118.85
C ILE A 5 -10.65 41.23 119.88
N LYS A 6 -11.18 40.79 121.04
CA LYS A 6 -10.49 39.94 122.06
C LYS A 6 -10.93 38.46 121.94
N PRO A 7 -10.14 37.51 122.47
CA PRO A 7 -10.37 36.06 122.37
C PRO A 7 -11.13 35.49 123.60
N ILE A 8 -11.38 34.15 123.60
CA ILE A 8 -11.46 33.22 124.76
C ILE A 8 -12.77 32.38 124.89
N SER A 9 -12.54 31.06 124.89
CA SER A 9 -13.14 29.92 125.64
C SER A 9 -14.62 29.50 125.61
N VAL A 10 -14.78 28.19 125.31
CA VAL A 10 -15.43 27.10 126.08
C VAL A 10 -16.90 27.23 126.49
N VAL A 11 -17.75 26.32 125.99
CA VAL A 11 -18.84 25.66 126.77
C VAL A 11 -19.05 24.22 126.28
N ILE A 12 -19.39 23.36 127.24
CA ILE A 12 -19.42 21.90 127.31
C ILE A 12 -20.81 21.32 126.95
N ALA A 13 -20.79 20.06 126.47
CA ALA A 13 -21.81 19.00 126.52
C ALA A 13 -23.15 19.14 125.77
N LEU A 14 -23.40 18.18 124.87
CA LEU A 14 -24.53 17.26 125.03
C LEU A 14 -24.30 15.97 124.24
N CYS A 15 -24.28 14.86 124.98
CA CYS A 15 -24.33 13.51 124.42
C CYS A 15 -25.75 13.26 123.90
N SER A 16 -25.88 12.83 122.65
CA SER A 16 -27.10 12.20 122.14
C SER A 16 -26.72 11.13 121.14
N THR A 17 -26.84 9.90 121.61
CA THR A 17 -26.77 8.68 120.81
C THR A 17 -27.86 8.69 119.75
N MET A 18 -27.49 8.79 118.48
CA MET A 18 -28.32 8.32 117.38
C MET A 18 -27.64 7.10 116.76
N ALA A 19 -28.25 5.95 117.00
CA ALA A 19 -27.97 4.74 116.24
C ALA A 19 -28.38 4.99 114.79
N VAL A 20 -27.40 5.03 113.89
CA VAL A 20 -27.62 4.91 112.44
C VAL A 20 -27.09 3.54 112.05
N LYS A 21 -28.00 2.60 111.83
CA LYS A 21 -27.76 1.43 110.98
C LYS A 21 -28.56 1.62 109.69
N ALA A 22 -27.93 1.21 108.59
CA ALA A 22 -28.38 1.14 107.19
C ALA A 22 -27.94 2.31 106.29
N ASP A 23 -26.92 2.08 105.43
CA ASP A 23 -27.02 2.16 103.95
C ASP A 23 -25.70 1.89 103.19
N THR A 24 -24.63 1.43 103.85
CA THR A 24 -23.33 1.18 103.18
C THR A 24 -23.33 0.04 102.16
N VAL A 25 -24.32 -0.86 102.23
CA VAL A 25 -24.44 -2.01 101.30
C VAL A 25 -25.15 -1.60 100.01
N SER A 26 -26.15 -0.72 100.09
CA SER A 26 -26.92 -0.22 98.93
C SER A 26 -26.09 0.71 98.04
N GLU A 27 -25.31 1.62 98.62
CA GLU A 27 -24.37 2.48 97.86
C GLU A 27 -23.25 1.67 97.20
N LEU A 28 -22.72 0.65 97.88
CA LEU A 28 -21.70 -0.23 97.32
C LEU A 28 -22.27 -1.07 96.16
N GLU A 29 -23.48 -1.61 96.31
CA GLU A 29 -24.19 -2.32 95.23
C GLU A 29 -24.45 -1.39 94.03
N GLN A 30 -24.87 -0.14 94.26
CA GLN A 30 -25.05 0.84 93.17
C GLN A 30 -23.74 1.22 92.48
N LEU A 31 -22.64 1.36 93.23
CA LEU A 31 -21.32 1.69 92.68
C LEU A 31 -20.76 0.50 91.89
N VAL A 32 -20.95 -0.73 92.38
CA VAL A 32 -20.60 -1.96 91.67
C VAL A 32 -21.44 -2.10 90.40
N ASN A 33 -22.73 -1.80 90.44
CA ASN A 33 -23.61 -1.89 89.27
C ASN A 33 -23.27 -0.82 88.21
N LYS A 34 -22.93 0.40 88.64
CA LYS A 34 -22.39 1.45 87.75
C LYS A 34 -21.04 1.07 87.17
N TRP A 35 -20.15 0.51 87.96
CA TRP A 35 -18.83 0.06 87.49
C TRP A 35 -19.00 -1.09 86.49
N LEU A 36 -19.88 -2.05 86.76
CA LEU A 36 -20.22 -3.13 85.83
C LEU A 36 -20.85 -2.59 84.54
N GLN A 37 -21.72 -1.58 84.62
CA GLN A 37 -22.28 -0.90 83.44
C GLN A 37 -21.20 -0.18 82.64
N ILE A 38 -20.30 0.55 83.29
CA ILE A 38 -19.19 1.24 82.62
C ILE A 38 -18.24 0.23 81.98
N GLU A 39 -17.92 -0.86 82.67
CA GLU A 39 -17.06 -1.92 82.15
C GLU A 39 -17.72 -2.63 80.96
N ASN A 40 -19.03 -2.92 81.03
CA ASN A 40 -19.79 -3.47 79.91
C ASN A 40 -19.85 -2.49 78.73
N GLN A 41 -20.08 -1.19 78.97
CA GLN A 41 -20.07 -0.17 77.93
C GLN A 41 -18.68 -0.01 77.30
N ASN A 42 -17.62 -0.10 78.10
CA ASN A 42 -16.25 0.02 77.63
C ASN A 42 -15.86 -1.21 76.81
N THR A 43 -16.27 -2.41 77.24
CA THR A 43 -16.07 -3.64 76.46
C THR A 43 -16.85 -3.60 75.14
N GLU A 44 -18.12 -3.18 75.14
CA GLU A 44 -18.93 -2.98 73.92
C GLU A 44 -18.34 -1.92 72.96
N LEU A 45 -17.86 -0.80 73.50
CA LEU A 45 -17.23 0.24 72.70
C LEU A 45 -15.92 -0.25 72.07
N ASN A 46 -15.13 -1.01 72.82
CA ASN A 46 -13.85 -1.52 72.36
C ASN A 46 -14.02 -2.64 71.32
N THR A 47 -15.01 -3.53 71.50
CA THR A 47 -15.36 -4.53 70.49
C THR A 47 -15.89 -3.88 69.21
N HIS A 48 -16.83 -2.92 69.33
CA HIS A 48 -17.37 -2.20 68.19
C HIS A 48 -16.29 -1.38 67.44
N TRP A 49 -15.35 -0.77 68.17
CA TRP A 49 -14.21 -0.08 67.56
C TRP A 49 -13.29 -1.04 66.82
N LEU A 50 -12.99 -2.21 67.39
CA LEU A 50 -12.16 -3.22 66.75
C LEU A 50 -12.81 -3.78 65.48
N GLU A 51 -14.13 -4.02 65.53
CA GLU A 51 -14.94 -4.43 64.38
C GLU A 51 -14.98 -3.36 63.29
N GLN A 52 -15.25 -2.10 63.65
CA GLN A 52 -15.22 -0.98 62.69
C GLN A 52 -13.85 -0.82 62.07
N LYS A 53 -12.78 -0.88 62.87
CA LYS A 53 -11.40 -0.77 62.37
C LYS A 53 -11.09 -1.89 61.38
N SER A 54 -11.43 -3.13 61.73
CA SER A 54 -11.25 -4.29 60.85
C SER A 54 -12.03 -4.15 59.54
N SER A 55 -13.31 -3.75 59.61
CA SER A 55 -14.15 -3.50 58.43
C SER A 55 -13.60 -2.36 57.55
N MET A 56 -13.11 -1.29 58.16
CA MET A 56 -12.50 -0.15 57.46
C MET A 56 -11.19 -0.55 56.77
N GLU A 57 -10.34 -1.34 57.43
CA GLU A 57 -9.09 -1.86 56.86
C GLU A 57 -9.35 -2.81 55.67
N GLN A 58 -10.37 -3.67 55.77
CA GLN A 58 -10.83 -4.51 54.66
C GLN A 58 -11.33 -3.67 53.48
N THR A 59 -12.16 -2.67 53.76
CA THR A 59 -12.68 -1.73 52.73
C THR A 59 -11.55 -0.96 52.05
N LEU A 60 -10.58 -0.47 52.83
CA LEU A 60 -9.43 0.27 52.31
C LEU A 60 -8.52 -0.62 51.45
N THR A 61 -8.34 -1.89 51.85
CA THR A 61 -7.60 -2.88 51.05
C THR A 61 -8.30 -3.13 49.72
N LEU A 62 -9.63 -3.29 49.73
CA LEU A 62 -10.43 -3.50 48.52
C LEU A 62 -10.39 -2.29 47.59
N LEU A 63 -10.56 -1.07 48.12
CA LEU A 63 -10.45 0.17 47.35
C LEU A 63 -9.05 0.37 46.75
N ASN A 64 -7.99 0.05 47.49
CA ASN A 64 -6.63 0.12 46.95
C ASN A 64 -6.42 -0.89 45.81
N ALA A 65 -6.93 -2.11 45.95
CA ALA A 65 -6.89 -3.10 44.88
C ALA A 65 -7.67 -2.64 43.65
N GLU A 66 -8.86 -2.07 43.83
CA GLU A 66 -9.68 -1.52 42.75
C GLU A 66 -8.99 -0.32 42.06
N GLN A 67 -8.41 0.60 42.84
CA GLN A 67 -7.64 1.72 42.30
C GLN A 67 -6.46 1.23 41.45
N GLN A 68 -5.74 0.20 41.92
CA GLN A 68 -4.62 -0.37 41.20
C GLN A 68 -5.10 -1.01 39.88
N GLN A 69 -6.18 -1.80 39.92
CA GLN A 69 -6.78 -2.39 38.71
C GLN A 69 -7.24 -1.32 37.70
N LEU A 70 -7.90 -0.25 38.15
CA LEU A 70 -8.32 0.85 37.30
C LEU A 70 -7.12 1.60 36.70
N SER A 71 -6.04 1.77 37.46
CA SER A 71 -4.81 2.40 36.98
C SER A 71 -4.14 1.57 35.88
N GLU A 72 -4.05 0.25 36.07
CA GLU A 72 -3.53 -0.68 35.06
C GLU A 72 -4.40 -0.71 33.82
N LEU A 73 -5.73 -0.76 33.98
CA LEU A 73 -6.67 -0.74 32.87
C LEU A 73 -6.55 0.57 32.05
N ASN A 74 -6.37 1.71 32.71
CA ASN A 74 -6.11 2.98 32.04
C ASN A 74 -4.77 3.00 31.31
N GLN A 75 -3.70 2.47 31.90
CA GLN A 75 -2.41 2.36 31.21
C GLN A 75 -2.48 1.45 29.98
N ARG A 76 -3.12 0.27 30.10
CA ARG A 76 -3.32 -0.65 28.97
C ARG A 76 -4.14 0.02 27.86
N ARG A 77 -5.21 0.75 28.20
CA ARG A 77 -6.00 1.51 27.22
C ARG A 77 -5.17 2.58 26.51
N LYS A 78 -4.41 3.39 27.26
CA LYS A 78 -3.52 4.42 26.67
C LYS A 78 -2.49 3.80 25.72
N LYS A 79 -1.85 2.70 26.12
CA LYS A 79 -0.90 1.97 25.27
C LYS A 79 -1.55 1.45 24.00
N SER A 80 -2.71 0.78 24.12
CA SER A 80 -3.47 0.29 22.96
C SER A 80 -3.92 1.41 22.03
N THR A 81 -4.37 2.55 22.56
CA THR A 81 -4.70 3.73 21.75
C THR A 81 -3.47 4.28 21.01
N SER A 82 -2.31 4.33 21.67
CA SER A 82 -1.05 4.75 21.04
C SER A 82 -0.62 3.80 19.93
N GLU A 83 -0.66 2.49 20.17
CA GLU A 83 -0.33 1.47 19.16
C GLU A 83 -1.30 1.53 17.96
N LEU A 84 -2.59 1.76 18.22
CA LEU A 84 -3.59 1.95 17.16
C LEU A 84 -3.34 3.23 16.36
N ALA A 85 -2.96 4.32 17.03
CA ALA A 85 -2.61 5.58 16.37
C ALA A 85 -1.39 5.40 15.46
N GLN A 86 -0.34 4.73 15.95
CA GLN A 86 0.84 4.39 15.15
C GLN A 86 0.48 3.50 13.96
N LYS A 87 -0.36 2.48 14.16
CA LYS A 87 -0.78 1.59 13.06
C LYS A 87 -1.63 2.32 12.03
N ARG A 88 -2.48 3.26 12.44
CA ARG A 88 -3.24 4.12 11.52
C ARG A 88 -2.31 5.02 10.71
N GLU A 89 -1.35 5.66 11.36
CA GLU A 89 -0.35 6.49 10.67
C GLU A 89 0.44 5.66 9.65
N GLN A 90 0.92 4.48 10.02
CA GLN A 90 1.60 3.56 9.11
C GLN A 90 0.73 3.18 7.90
N LEU A 91 -0.54 2.83 8.12
CA LEU A 91 -1.44 2.47 7.03
C LEU A 91 -1.74 3.65 6.11
N VAL A 92 -1.89 4.86 6.65
CA VAL A 92 -2.09 6.09 5.86
C VAL A 92 -0.86 6.39 5.00
N THR A 93 0.34 6.26 5.57
CA THR A 93 1.59 6.41 4.81
C THR A 93 1.69 5.38 3.70
N GLN A 94 1.45 4.09 4.00
CA GLN A 94 1.45 3.02 3.01
C GLN A 94 0.41 3.25 1.90
N GLN A 95 -0.78 3.73 2.26
CA GLN A 95 -1.80 4.07 1.28
C GLN A 95 -1.33 5.20 0.37
N SER A 96 -0.76 6.28 0.94
CA SER A 96 -0.23 7.40 0.16
C SER A 96 0.91 6.99 -0.78
N GLU A 97 1.79 6.09 -0.33
CA GLU A 97 2.88 5.54 -1.16
C GLU A 97 2.31 4.74 -2.34
N LEU A 98 1.37 3.82 -2.08
CA LEU A 98 0.72 3.03 -3.13
C LEU A 98 -0.08 3.89 -4.12
N GLU A 99 -0.76 4.94 -3.64
CA GLU A 99 -1.48 5.89 -4.51
C GLU A 99 -0.51 6.65 -5.42
N ASN A 100 0.63 7.09 -4.90
CA ASN A 100 1.66 7.77 -5.69
C ASN A 100 2.30 6.82 -6.73
N ASP A 101 2.65 5.60 -6.33
CA ASP A 101 3.19 4.58 -7.23
C ASP A 101 2.19 4.26 -8.35
N GLN A 102 0.91 4.14 -8.01
CA GLN A 102 -0.16 3.88 -8.97
C GLN A 102 -0.33 5.03 -9.98
N GLN A 103 -0.22 6.28 -9.53
CA GLN A 103 -0.23 7.45 -10.41
C GLN A 103 0.98 7.44 -11.35
N GLN A 104 2.19 7.24 -10.81
CA GLN A 104 3.40 7.20 -11.61
C GLN A 104 3.36 6.08 -12.66
N LEU A 105 2.86 4.89 -12.30
CA LEU A 105 2.68 3.78 -13.23
C LEU A 105 1.68 4.13 -14.34
N ASN A 106 0.55 4.77 -14.00
CA ASN A 106 -0.43 5.19 -15.00
C ASN A 106 0.14 6.21 -15.97
N ASP A 107 0.92 7.18 -15.48
CA ASP A 107 1.58 8.19 -16.32
C ASP A 107 2.62 7.58 -17.26
N GLN A 108 3.45 6.68 -16.75
CA GLN A 108 4.42 5.96 -17.57
C GLN A 108 3.73 5.09 -18.63
N LEU A 109 2.67 4.40 -18.24
CA LEU A 109 1.89 3.56 -19.16
C LEU A 109 1.19 4.39 -20.25
N ALA A 110 0.72 5.60 -19.92
CA ALA A 110 0.17 6.52 -20.90
C ALA A 110 1.22 6.96 -21.93
N ARG A 111 2.45 7.27 -21.47
CA ARG A 111 3.58 7.62 -22.36
C ARG A 111 3.96 6.46 -23.28
N ILE A 112 4.12 5.26 -22.72
CA ILE A 112 4.46 4.06 -23.49
C ILE A 112 3.37 3.77 -24.52
N SER A 113 2.10 3.80 -24.09
CA SER A 113 0.96 3.59 -25.00
C SER A 113 0.95 4.61 -26.14
N GLY A 114 1.21 5.88 -25.85
CA GLY A 114 1.32 6.93 -26.87
C GLY A 114 2.45 6.69 -27.87
N GLN A 115 3.63 6.26 -27.41
CA GLN A 115 4.75 5.90 -28.27
C GLN A 115 4.45 4.66 -29.12
N LEU A 116 3.74 3.68 -28.57
CA LEU A 116 3.38 2.46 -29.28
C LEU A 116 2.36 2.74 -30.39
N LEU A 117 1.38 3.62 -30.10
CA LEU A 117 0.40 4.07 -31.09
C LEU A 117 1.04 4.89 -32.21
N SER A 118 2.04 5.72 -31.93
CA SER A 118 2.75 6.46 -32.99
C SER A 118 3.61 5.55 -33.87
N LEU A 119 4.24 4.53 -33.28
CA LEU A 119 5.01 3.53 -34.02
C LEU A 119 4.13 2.68 -34.95
N GLN A 120 2.86 2.47 -34.61
CA GLN A 120 1.93 1.65 -35.37
C GLN A 120 1.86 2.04 -36.86
N VAL A 121 1.94 3.33 -37.18
CA VAL A 121 1.86 3.84 -38.56
C VAL A 121 2.99 3.30 -39.42
N GLN A 122 4.19 3.19 -38.86
CA GLN A 122 5.42 2.82 -39.56
C GLN A 122 5.63 1.30 -39.66
N LEU A 123 4.78 0.49 -39.02
CA LEU A 123 4.99 -0.95 -38.96
C LEU A 123 4.82 -1.62 -40.33
N PRO A 124 5.65 -2.65 -40.62
CA PRO A 124 5.44 -3.54 -41.75
C PRO A 124 4.02 -4.13 -41.79
N PRO A 125 3.41 -4.33 -42.97
CA PRO A 125 2.09 -4.94 -43.11
C PRO A 125 1.88 -6.25 -42.33
N PRO A 126 2.81 -7.24 -42.33
CA PRO A 126 2.61 -8.48 -41.57
C PRO A 126 2.68 -8.29 -40.05
N LEU A 127 3.43 -7.29 -39.59
CA LEU A 127 3.49 -6.96 -38.17
C LEU A 127 2.26 -6.15 -37.74
N LEU A 128 1.78 -5.23 -38.59
CA LEU A 128 0.60 -4.41 -38.33
C LEU A 128 -0.67 -5.25 -38.13
N SER A 129 -0.86 -6.33 -38.88
CA SER A 129 -2.01 -7.23 -38.70
C SER A 129 -1.94 -7.94 -37.35
N SER A 130 -0.78 -8.49 -37.00
CA SER A 130 -0.53 -9.14 -35.69
C SER A 130 -0.68 -8.16 -34.53
N TRP A 131 -0.27 -6.91 -34.74
CA TRP A 131 -0.36 -5.81 -33.78
C TRP A 131 -1.82 -5.44 -33.47
N LYS A 132 -2.66 -5.28 -34.50
CA LYS A 132 -4.09 -5.01 -34.31
C LYS A 132 -4.80 -6.13 -33.57
N ASN A 133 -4.37 -7.37 -33.77
CA ASN A 133 -4.92 -8.53 -33.05
C ASN A 133 -4.46 -8.60 -31.59
N ALA A 134 -3.36 -7.94 -31.22
CA ALA A 134 -2.85 -7.94 -29.84
C ALA A 134 -3.73 -7.13 -28.89
N GLY A 135 -4.43 -6.10 -29.40
CA GLY A 135 -5.37 -5.27 -28.65
C GLY A 135 -5.37 -3.82 -29.15
N ASP A 136 -6.18 -2.96 -28.50
CA ASP A 136 -6.21 -1.52 -28.76
C ASP A 136 -5.89 -0.74 -27.48
N LEU A 137 -4.70 -0.14 -27.43
CA LEU A 137 -4.26 0.66 -26.28
C LEU A 137 -5.01 1.99 -26.14
N SER A 138 -5.74 2.40 -27.18
CA SER A 138 -6.57 3.61 -27.19
C SER A 138 -7.89 3.41 -26.44
N ASP A 139 -8.27 2.16 -26.14
CA ASP A 139 -9.52 1.88 -25.46
C ASP A 139 -9.47 2.35 -23.99
N SER A 140 -10.35 3.31 -23.70
CA SER A 140 -10.56 3.88 -22.37
C SER A 140 -11.10 2.88 -21.35
N GLN A 141 -11.74 1.79 -21.79
CA GLN A 141 -12.38 0.80 -20.93
C GLN A 141 -11.39 -0.26 -20.38
N LEU A 142 -10.19 -0.37 -20.96
CA LEU A 142 -9.19 -1.33 -20.50
C LEU A 142 -8.66 -0.95 -19.12
N SER A 143 -8.54 -1.96 -18.24
CA SER A 143 -7.89 -1.79 -16.94
C SER A 143 -6.39 -1.48 -17.12
N THR A 144 -5.76 -0.86 -16.12
CA THR A 144 -4.31 -0.58 -16.13
C THR A 144 -3.49 -1.85 -16.37
N THR A 145 -3.90 -2.97 -15.76
CA THR A 145 -3.25 -4.28 -15.94
C THR A 145 -3.38 -4.76 -17.38
N ASP A 146 -4.57 -4.66 -17.97
CA ASP A 146 -4.79 -5.11 -19.36
C ASP A 146 -4.03 -4.24 -20.36
N LYS A 147 -3.97 -2.92 -20.12
CA LYS A 147 -3.15 -2.00 -20.92
C LYS A 147 -1.68 -2.36 -20.85
N LEU A 148 -1.14 -2.65 -19.66
CA LEU A 148 0.25 -3.06 -19.49
C LEU A 148 0.54 -4.39 -20.21
N GLN A 149 -0.32 -5.40 -20.04
CA GLN A 149 -0.17 -6.69 -20.72
C GLN A 149 -0.24 -6.55 -22.24
N THR A 150 -1.15 -5.72 -22.74
CA THR A 150 -1.29 -5.44 -24.17
C THR A 150 -0.05 -4.74 -24.72
N ALA A 151 0.44 -3.70 -24.02
CA ALA A 151 1.66 -2.99 -24.41
C ALA A 151 2.88 -3.93 -24.42
N LEU A 152 3.01 -4.80 -23.41
CA LEU A 152 4.08 -5.79 -23.34
C LEU A 152 3.98 -6.78 -24.51
N LYS A 153 2.80 -7.32 -24.80
CA LYS A 153 2.59 -8.22 -25.96
C LYS A 153 3.00 -7.55 -27.27
N MET A 154 2.59 -6.31 -27.49
CA MET A 154 2.96 -5.53 -28.67
C MET A 154 4.49 -5.32 -28.77
N LEU A 155 5.15 -4.98 -27.66
CA LEU A 155 6.60 -4.84 -27.62
C LEU A 155 7.32 -6.16 -27.91
N THR A 156 6.83 -7.27 -27.36
CA THR A 156 7.36 -8.61 -27.65
C THR A 156 7.20 -8.96 -29.13
N LEU A 157 6.02 -8.70 -29.72
CA LEU A 157 5.79 -8.92 -31.16
C LEU A 157 6.78 -8.11 -32.02
N LEU A 158 7.03 -6.84 -31.67
CA LEU A 158 8.00 -6.01 -32.36
C LEU A 158 9.42 -6.57 -32.21
N ASN A 159 9.83 -6.93 -31.00
CA ASN A 159 11.16 -7.47 -30.74
C ASN A 159 11.37 -8.80 -31.49
N ASP A 160 10.41 -9.71 -31.43
CA ASP A 160 10.48 -11.01 -32.11
C ASP A 160 10.53 -10.85 -33.62
N PHE A 161 9.77 -9.88 -34.17
CA PHE A 161 9.83 -9.55 -35.59
C PHE A 161 11.18 -8.94 -35.97
N GLN A 162 11.72 -8.03 -35.15
CA GLN A 162 12.99 -7.36 -35.37
C GLN A 162 14.19 -8.34 -35.38
N GLN A 163 14.15 -9.37 -34.53
CA GLN A 163 15.24 -10.34 -34.40
C GLN A 163 15.27 -11.41 -35.49
N ARG A 164 14.22 -11.52 -36.32
CA ARG A 164 14.11 -12.58 -37.32
C ARG A 164 14.05 -12.04 -38.75
N ILE A 165 14.55 -12.85 -39.67
CA ILE A 165 14.28 -12.68 -41.10
C ILE A 165 12.97 -13.42 -41.40
N SER A 166 11.96 -12.71 -41.88
CA SER A 166 10.64 -13.31 -42.14
C SER A 166 10.24 -13.17 -43.60
N ILE A 167 9.47 -14.15 -44.09
CA ILE A 167 8.99 -14.17 -45.47
C ILE A 167 7.48 -14.10 -45.46
N HIS A 168 6.96 -13.19 -46.26
CA HIS A 168 5.53 -13.06 -46.50
C HIS A 168 5.25 -12.92 -47.99
N GLU A 169 3.99 -13.10 -48.32
CA GLU A 169 3.55 -13.40 -49.66
C GLU A 169 2.22 -12.66 -49.82
N MET A 170 2.25 -11.57 -50.60
CA MET A 170 1.15 -10.61 -50.67
C MET A 170 1.20 -9.80 -51.97
N ALA A 171 0.03 -9.37 -52.45
CA ALA A 171 -0.05 -8.46 -53.58
C ALA A 171 0.41 -7.05 -53.19
N ILE A 172 1.24 -6.43 -54.04
CA ILE A 172 1.62 -5.02 -53.95
C ILE A 172 1.04 -4.30 -55.16
N LYS A 173 0.56 -3.07 -54.94
CA LYS A 173 0.07 -2.21 -56.01
C LYS A 173 1.24 -1.54 -56.73
N HIS A 174 1.38 -1.83 -58.03
CA HIS A 174 2.33 -1.16 -58.92
C HIS A 174 1.88 0.30 -59.18
N PRO A 175 2.81 1.25 -59.44
CA PRO A 175 2.47 2.61 -59.85
C PRO A 175 1.51 2.70 -61.05
N ASP A 176 1.56 1.73 -61.96
CA ASP A 176 0.65 1.63 -63.12
C ASP A 176 -0.77 1.14 -62.76
N GLY A 177 -1.05 0.92 -61.48
CA GLY A 177 -2.36 0.51 -60.96
C GLY A 177 -2.63 -0.99 -60.98
N GLN A 178 -1.72 -1.80 -61.52
CA GLN A 178 -1.81 -3.27 -61.50
C GLN A 178 -1.43 -3.83 -60.12
N GLU A 179 -2.10 -4.88 -59.67
CA GLU A 179 -1.69 -5.65 -58.50
C GLU A 179 -0.72 -6.76 -58.92
N VAL A 180 0.48 -6.73 -58.35
CA VAL A 180 1.52 -7.72 -58.63
C VAL A 180 1.69 -8.59 -57.40
N TRP A 181 1.61 -9.91 -57.61
CA TRP A 181 1.83 -10.88 -56.54
C TRP A 181 3.34 -11.04 -56.30
N VAL A 182 3.80 -10.79 -55.08
CA VAL A 182 5.23 -10.80 -54.78
C VAL A 182 5.56 -11.58 -53.51
N LYS A 183 6.78 -12.10 -53.47
CA LYS A 183 7.40 -12.67 -52.26
C LYS A 183 8.23 -11.58 -51.61
N GLN A 184 8.04 -11.40 -50.30
CA GLN A 184 8.61 -10.31 -49.50
C GLN A 184 9.52 -10.89 -48.42
N LEU A 185 10.76 -10.42 -48.37
CA LEU A 185 11.76 -10.76 -47.37
C LEU A 185 11.97 -9.59 -46.44
N TYR A 186 11.59 -9.75 -45.17
CA TYR A 186 11.73 -8.71 -44.14
C TYR A 186 13.00 -8.95 -43.32
N LEU A 187 13.80 -7.89 -43.17
CA LEU A 187 14.89 -7.81 -42.21
C LEU A 187 14.44 -6.94 -41.04
N GLY A 188 13.78 -7.59 -40.08
CA GLY A 188 13.11 -6.89 -39.00
C GLY A 188 12.08 -5.87 -39.49
N ALA A 189 11.83 -4.84 -38.70
CA ALA A 189 10.88 -3.78 -39.00
C ALA A 189 11.50 -2.58 -39.75
N ALA A 190 12.79 -2.63 -40.07
CA ALA A 190 13.50 -1.51 -40.69
C ALA A 190 13.47 -1.53 -42.22
N GLN A 191 13.57 -2.72 -42.82
CA GLN A 191 13.63 -2.85 -44.27
C GLN A 191 13.07 -4.20 -44.73
N ALA A 192 12.51 -4.21 -45.93
CA ALA A 192 12.21 -5.43 -46.65
C ALA A 192 12.65 -5.33 -48.12
N TRP A 193 12.72 -6.47 -48.77
CA TRP A 193 12.84 -6.59 -50.22
C TRP A 193 11.65 -7.38 -50.76
N PHE A 194 11.25 -7.12 -51.98
CA PHE A 194 10.26 -7.94 -52.65
C PHE A 194 10.71 -8.31 -54.05
N VAL A 195 10.20 -9.43 -54.54
CA VAL A 195 10.39 -9.89 -55.91
C VAL A 195 9.12 -10.59 -56.41
N SER A 196 8.73 -10.34 -57.65
CA SER A 196 7.63 -11.04 -58.30
C SER A 196 8.02 -12.48 -58.67
N GLU A 197 7.02 -13.33 -58.87
CA GLU A 197 7.26 -14.74 -59.21
C GLU A 197 7.98 -14.92 -60.56
N ASP A 198 7.72 -14.03 -61.50
CA ASP A 198 8.35 -13.97 -62.83
C ASP A 198 9.68 -13.21 -62.85
N LEU A 199 10.15 -12.70 -61.70
CA LEU A 199 11.34 -11.85 -61.54
C LEU A 199 11.30 -10.52 -62.32
N SER A 200 10.16 -10.14 -62.90
CA SER A 200 10.00 -8.88 -63.66
C SER A 200 10.01 -7.65 -62.76
N TYR A 201 9.57 -7.78 -61.51
CA TYR A 201 9.47 -6.68 -60.56
C TYR A 201 10.27 -6.98 -59.30
N VAL A 202 11.04 -6.00 -58.87
CA VAL A 202 11.87 -6.04 -57.67
C VAL A 202 11.90 -4.67 -57.03
N GLY A 203 12.08 -4.65 -55.72
CA GLY A 203 12.15 -3.40 -54.99
C GLY A 203 12.37 -3.58 -53.50
N ILE A 204 12.23 -2.47 -52.78
CA ILE A 204 12.49 -2.33 -51.35
C ILE A 204 11.27 -1.77 -50.64
N GLY A 205 11.11 -2.19 -49.39
CA GLY A 205 10.12 -1.68 -48.46
C GLY A 205 10.80 -1.03 -47.27
N PHE A 206 10.28 0.11 -46.84
CA PHE A 206 10.81 0.84 -45.69
C PHE A 206 9.71 1.60 -44.94
N PRO A 207 9.90 1.87 -43.64
CA PRO A 207 9.01 2.72 -42.86
C PRO A 207 9.17 4.19 -43.30
N SER A 208 8.05 4.87 -43.53
CA SER A 208 7.96 6.31 -43.81
C SER A 208 6.96 6.97 -42.85
N ASP A 209 6.96 8.31 -42.77
CA ASP A 209 6.00 9.07 -41.94
C ASP A 209 4.54 8.84 -42.36
N LEU A 210 4.32 8.46 -43.62
CA LEU A 210 3.01 8.09 -44.17
C LEU A 210 2.70 6.59 -44.03
N GLY A 211 3.59 5.85 -43.35
CA GLY A 211 3.53 4.42 -43.13
C GLY A 211 4.46 3.62 -44.02
N TRP A 212 4.25 2.31 -44.09
CA TRP A 212 5.11 1.43 -44.88
C TRP A 212 4.99 1.71 -46.38
N GLN A 213 6.10 2.02 -47.04
CA GLN A 213 6.15 2.32 -48.47
C GLN A 213 6.97 1.27 -49.22
N TRP A 214 6.52 0.98 -50.44
CA TRP A 214 7.21 0.10 -51.38
C TRP A 214 7.73 0.93 -52.54
N GLU A 215 9.01 0.79 -52.85
CA GLU A 215 9.69 1.44 -53.97
C GLU A 215 10.16 0.35 -54.94
N PHE A 216 9.70 0.44 -56.19
CA PHE A 216 10.14 -0.43 -57.27
C PHE A 216 11.46 0.11 -57.79
N ASP A 217 12.51 -0.72 -57.74
CA ASP A 217 13.85 -0.34 -58.16
C ASP A 217 14.45 -1.42 -59.04
N PRO A 218 14.38 -1.27 -60.38
CA PRO A 218 14.93 -2.22 -61.34
C PRO A 218 16.45 -2.39 -61.25
N SER A 219 17.16 -1.52 -60.52
CA SER A 219 18.61 -1.66 -60.32
C SER A 219 18.98 -2.78 -59.33
N ILE A 220 18.01 -3.24 -58.54
CA ILE A 220 18.19 -4.34 -57.59
C ILE A 220 18.19 -5.67 -58.34
N ASN A 221 19.12 -6.56 -58.00
CA ASN A 221 19.17 -7.88 -58.61
C ASN A 221 18.03 -8.78 -58.08
N ALA A 222 17.00 -8.98 -58.90
CA ALA A 222 15.84 -9.83 -58.58
C ALA A 222 16.24 -11.28 -58.24
N GLU A 223 17.24 -11.84 -58.91
CA GLU A 223 17.71 -13.21 -58.66
C GLU A 223 18.33 -13.35 -57.28
N GLN A 224 19.07 -12.33 -56.79
CA GLN A 224 19.65 -12.33 -55.45
C GLN A 224 18.58 -12.25 -54.37
N VAL A 225 17.54 -11.43 -54.55
CA VAL A 225 16.39 -11.38 -53.63
C VAL A 225 15.67 -12.73 -53.59
N ALA A 226 15.39 -13.32 -54.76
CA ALA A 226 14.77 -14.63 -54.87
C ALA A 226 15.63 -15.74 -54.23
N LEU A 227 16.95 -15.68 -54.39
CA LEU A 227 17.91 -16.58 -53.75
C LEU A 227 17.83 -16.46 -52.22
N GLY A 228 17.83 -15.24 -51.67
CA GLY A 228 17.68 -15.00 -50.23
C GLY A 228 16.38 -15.58 -49.66
N ILE A 229 15.28 -15.42 -50.39
CA ILE A 229 13.99 -16.03 -50.04
C ILE A 229 14.07 -17.57 -50.06
N ALA A 230 14.69 -18.15 -51.09
CA ALA A 230 14.82 -19.60 -51.22
C ALA A 230 15.71 -20.23 -50.13
N VAL A 231 16.80 -19.56 -49.76
CA VAL A 231 17.70 -19.96 -48.67
C VAL A 231 16.96 -19.93 -47.34
N GLN A 232 16.23 -18.84 -47.06
CA GLN A 232 15.48 -18.70 -45.81
C GLN A 232 14.29 -19.66 -45.71
N GLN A 233 13.66 -20.03 -46.83
CA GLN A 233 12.64 -21.11 -46.88
C GLN A 233 13.25 -22.52 -46.76
N LYS A 234 14.58 -22.66 -46.61
CA LYS A 234 15.31 -23.93 -46.60
C LYS A 234 15.09 -24.77 -47.87
N LYS A 235 14.71 -24.13 -48.97
CA LYS A 235 14.54 -24.77 -50.28
C LYS A 235 15.88 -24.93 -51.01
N ARG A 236 16.93 -24.25 -50.54
CA ARG A 236 18.32 -24.37 -50.99
C ARG A 236 19.28 -24.45 -49.81
N ALA A 237 20.48 -24.96 -50.07
CA ALA A 237 21.60 -24.89 -49.13
C ALA A 237 21.95 -23.43 -48.83
N ALA A 238 22.51 -23.18 -47.64
CA ALA A 238 22.97 -21.86 -47.26
C ALA A 238 24.01 -21.33 -48.25
N ASP A 239 23.76 -20.13 -48.77
CA ASP A 239 24.62 -19.46 -49.74
C ASP A 239 24.74 -17.97 -49.38
N TRP A 240 25.78 -17.31 -49.87
CA TRP A 240 26.01 -15.90 -49.64
C TRP A 240 25.11 -15.05 -50.53
N VAL A 241 24.24 -14.25 -49.91
CA VAL A 241 23.34 -13.33 -50.61
C VAL A 241 23.72 -11.90 -50.26
N THR A 242 23.90 -11.06 -51.28
CA THR A 242 24.15 -9.62 -51.10
C THR A 242 22.85 -8.88 -51.37
N LEU A 243 22.36 -8.12 -50.40
CA LEU A 243 21.13 -7.33 -50.56
C LEU A 243 21.43 -5.85 -50.27
N PRO A 244 20.89 -4.91 -51.07
CA PRO A 244 21.13 -3.49 -50.85
C PRO A 244 20.37 -3.02 -49.61
N ILE A 245 21.12 -2.48 -48.64
CA ILE A 245 20.54 -1.85 -47.44
C ILE A 245 20.37 -0.36 -47.72
N LEU A 246 19.18 0.17 -47.45
CA LEU A 246 18.98 1.62 -47.46
C LEU A 246 19.73 2.23 -46.29
N SER A 247 20.79 2.97 -46.58
CA SER A 247 21.32 3.90 -45.58
C SER A 247 20.39 5.12 -45.53
N TYR A 248 19.94 5.49 -44.34
CA TYR A 248 19.20 6.74 -44.12
C TYR A 248 20.14 7.92 -44.38
N VAL A 249 20.41 8.23 -45.64
CA VAL A 249 21.03 9.49 -46.03
C VAL A 249 19.88 10.48 -46.11
N ASN A 250 19.81 11.33 -45.10
CA ASN A 250 18.92 12.48 -45.05
C ASN A 250 19.05 13.28 -46.37
N LYS A 251 18.10 13.11 -47.30
CA LYS A 251 18.09 13.79 -48.61
C LYS A 251 17.95 15.33 -48.50
N ASN A 252 17.93 15.89 -47.30
CA ASN A 252 17.86 17.33 -47.05
C ASN A 252 19.21 18.09 -47.14
N GLN A 253 20.31 17.46 -47.57
CA GLN A 253 21.60 18.16 -47.76
C GLN A 253 22.17 18.11 -49.19
N GLN A 254 21.36 17.78 -50.20
CA GLN A 254 21.73 17.96 -51.62
C GLN A 254 20.77 18.93 -52.30
N GLY A 255 20.79 20.19 -51.87
CA GLY A 255 20.02 21.28 -52.47
C GLY A 255 20.54 22.67 -52.14
N ALA A 256 21.78 22.79 -51.66
CA ALA A 256 22.45 24.06 -51.43
C ALA A 256 23.87 24.00 -52.02
N LYS A 257 23.95 24.10 -53.34
CA LYS A 257 25.11 24.64 -54.05
C LYS A 257 24.61 25.61 -55.11
#